data_AF-A0A1H1WKJ4-F1
#
_entry.id   AF-A0A1H1WKJ4-F1
#
_cell.length_a   1.000
_cell.length_b   1.000
_cell.length_c   1.000
_cell.angle_alpha   90.00
_cell.angle_beta   90.00
_cell.angle_gamma   90.00
#
_symmetry.space_group_name_H-M   'P 1'
#
loop_
_entity.id
_entity.type
_entity.pdbx_description
1 polymer ?
#
loop_
_entity_poly.entity_id
_entity_poly.type
_entity_poly.pdbx_seq_one_letter_code
_entity_poly.pdbx_strand_id
1 'polypeptide(L)'
;MLVVNPFQLGCVRSLIVFYNNSSFVLLYIYNTFDTMAEATLHIGRKISKIRELRGMKQEALAAELGISQQSISKIEQSAEVDESALEKIAIALGVPVEGIKKFNEDAVFNIIGNTVNNHDQAAMFNYYPTFNPIDKLLELFEENKKLYQELLASEREKVAILRQNKV
;
A
#
# COMPACT_ATOMS: atom_id res chain seq x y z
N MET A 1 -33.84 35.09 -31.09
CA MET A 1 -34.18 33.84 -31.80
C MET A 1 -33.56 33.91 -33.19
N LEU A 2 -32.43 33.24 -33.40
CA LEU A 2 -31.95 32.84 -34.73
C LEU A 2 -31.40 31.43 -34.59
N VAL A 3 -31.93 30.52 -35.40
CA VAL A 3 -31.58 29.11 -35.47
C VAL A 3 -30.81 28.89 -36.76
N VAL A 4 -29.64 28.24 -36.67
CA VAL A 4 -29.08 27.39 -37.73
C VAL A 4 -28.32 26.23 -37.08
N ASN A 5 -28.35 25.10 -37.79
CA ASN A 5 -28.35 23.72 -37.31
C ASN A 5 -26.94 23.06 -37.41
N PRO A 6 -26.73 21.76 -37.13
CA PRO A 6 -25.70 21.29 -36.21
C PRO A 6 -24.67 20.37 -36.87
N PHE A 7 -23.37 20.59 -36.73
CA PHE A 7 -22.38 19.56 -37.08
C PHE A 7 -21.12 19.66 -36.20
N GLN A 8 -21.01 18.68 -35.30
CA GLN A 8 -19.83 18.15 -34.61
C GLN A 8 -18.92 19.10 -33.80
N LEU A 9 -19.00 19.01 -32.47
CA LEU A 9 -18.06 18.21 -31.67
C LEU A 9 -18.60 18.06 -30.25
N GLY A 10 -18.45 16.86 -29.68
CA GLY A 10 -18.89 16.52 -28.33
C GLY A 10 -18.09 17.22 -27.22
N CYS A 11 -18.60 17.04 -26.01
CA CYS A 11 -18.09 17.53 -24.72
C CYS A 11 -18.34 19.03 -24.43
N VAL A 12 -19.53 19.27 -23.90
CA VAL A 12 -19.92 20.40 -23.05
C VAL A 12 -18.82 20.78 -22.05
N ARG A 13 -18.08 21.86 -22.34
CA ARG A 13 -17.40 22.68 -21.34
C ARG A 13 -18.27 23.91 -21.12
N SER A 14 -19.24 23.80 -20.21
CA SER A 14 -20.15 24.89 -19.86
C SER A 14 -19.33 26.10 -19.39
N LEU A 15 -19.31 27.12 -20.24
CA LEU A 15 -18.53 28.33 -20.10
C LEU A 15 -19.40 29.38 -19.39
N ILE A 16 -19.29 29.49 -18.06
CA ILE A 16 -19.79 30.68 -17.35
C ILE A 16 -18.67 31.72 -17.41
N VAL A 17 -18.85 32.75 -18.26
CA VAL A 17 -17.89 33.85 -18.42
C VAL A 17 -18.31 35.03 -17.55
N PHE A 18 -17.57 35.29 -16.47
CA PHE A 18 -17.53 36.62 -15.86
C PHE A 18 -16.29 37.34 -16.39
N TYR A 19 -16.48 38.33 -17.27
CA TYR A 19 -15.41 39.19 -17.76
C TYR A 19 -15.12 40.27 -16.72
N ASN A 20 -13.98 40.17 -16.05
CA ASN A 20 -13.28 41.34 -15.51
C ASN A 20 -11.76 41.08 -15.50
N ASN A 21 -11.03 41.91 -16.27
CA ASN A 21 -9.57 41.96 -16.39
C ASN A 21 -8.84 40.59 -16.51
N SER A 22 -9.43 39.68 -17.29
CA SER A 22 -9.18 38.24 -17.18
C SER A 22 -7.86 37.70 -17.73
N SER A 23 -7.04 38.40 -18.51
CA SER A 23 -5.88 37.72 -19.11
C SER A 23 -4.83 37.28 -18.07
N PHE A 24 -4.59 38.08 -17.03
CA PHE A 24 -3.60 37.76 -15.98
C PHE A 24 -4.18 36.77 -14.98
N VAL A 25 -5.42 36.97 -14.52
CA VAL A 25 -6.08 36.09 -13.54
C VAL A 25 -6.32 34.69 -14.10
N LEU A 26 -6.76 34.58 -15.36
CA LEU A 26 -6.99 33.29 -16.01
C LEU A 26 -5.66 32.53 -16.18
N LEU A 27 -4.58 33.21 -16.58
CA LEU A 27 -3.24 32.61 -16.70
C LEU A 27 -2.71 32.11 -15.35
N TYR A 28 -2.92 32.86 -14.26
CA TYR A 28 -2.53 32.40 -12.92
C TYR A 28 -3.36 31.18 -12.50
N ILE A 29 -4.67 31.19 -12.73
CA ILE A 29 -5.54 30.06 -12.39
C ILE A 29 -5.15 28.81 -13.19
N TYR A 30 -4.86 28.92 -14.49
CA TYR A 30 -4.41 27.79 -15.32
C TYR A 30 -3.06 27.22 -14.86
N ASN A 31 -2.05 28.07 -14.62
CA ASN A 31 -0.75 27.62 -14.12
C ASN A 31 -0.85 26.97 -12.73
N THR A 32 -1.75 27.48 -11.88
CA THR A 32 -1.98 26.91 -10.54
C THR A 32 -2.74 25.59 -10.61
N PHE A 33 -3.61 25.39 -11.61
CA PHE A 33 -4.32 24.13 -11.81
C PHE A 33 -3.42 23.03 -12.39
N ASP A 34 -2.52 23.36 -13.33
CA ASP A 34 -1.56 22.41 -13.91
C ASP A 34 -0.55 21.89 -12.87
N THR A 35 -0.07 22.76 -11.97
CA THR A 35 0.88 22.37 -10.92
C THR A 35 0.27 21.43 -9.87
N MET A 36 -1.03 21.53 -9.61
CA MET A 36 -1.74 20.63 -8.68
C MET A 36 -2.08 19.28 -9.32
N ALA A 37 -2.27 19.24 -10.64
CA ALA A 37 -2.52 18.00 -11.37
C ALA A 37 -1.25 17.15 -11.49
N GLU A 38 -0.09 17.76 -11.76
CA GLU A 38 1.20 17.07 -11.91
C GLU A 38 1.64 16.32 -10.64
N ALA A 39 1.38 16.91 -9.46
CA ALA A 39 1.76 16.34 -8.16
C ALA A 39 1.13 14.95 -7.89
N THR A 40 0.01 14.62 -8.55
CA THR A 40 -0.78 13.41 -8.29
C THR A 40 -0.42 12.21 -9.17
N LEU A 41 0.31 12.43 -10.27
CA LEU A 41 0.50 11.42 -11.34
C LEU A 41 1.94 10.95 -11.53
N HIS A 42 2.86 11.33 -10.65
CA HIS A 42 4.26 10.92 -10.78
C HIS A 42 4.48 9.47 -10.32
N ILE A 43 4.45 8.51 -11.25
CA ILE A 43 4.59 7.07 -10.97
C ILE A 43 5.94 6.75 -10.31
N GLY A 44 7.03 7.39 -10.75
CA GLY A 44 8.36 7.19 -10.16
C GLY A 44 8.41 7.46 -8.64
N ARG A 45 7.75 8.52 -8.16
CA ARG A 45 7.66 8.82 -6.73
C ARG A 45 6.93 7.73 -5.95
N LYS A 46 5.85 7.19 -6.53
CA LYS A 46 5.10 6.07 -5.93
C LYS A 46 5.99 4.83 -5.80
N ILE A 47 6.79 4.53 -6.83
CA ILE A 47 7.78 3.43 -6.79
C ILE A 47 8.81 3.65 -5.67
N SER A 48 9.38 4.86 -5.54
CA SER A 48 10.35 5.17 -4.47
C SER A 48 9.75 4.96 -3.09
N LYS A 49 8.51 5.43 -2.87
CA LYS A 49 7.82 5.29 -1.58
C LYS A 49 7.52 3.83 -1.24
N ILE A 50 7.03 3.06 -2.19
CA ILE A 50 6.79 1.62 -1.99
C ILE A 50 8.10 0.89 -1.68
N ARG A 51 9.19 1.23 -2.39
CA ARG A 51 10.52 0.67 -2.14
C ARG A 51 11.01 0.97 -0.72
N GLU A 52 10.86 2.21 -0.27
CA GLU A 52 11.22 2.65 1.08
C GLU A 52 10.39 1.93 2.16
N LEU A 53 9.07 1.76 1.93
CA LEU A 53 8.19 1.00 2.83
C LEU A 53 8.59 -0.49 2.92
N ARG A 54 9.16 -1.05 1.84
CA ARG A 54 9.73 -2.41 1.83
C ARG A 54 11.11 -2.49 2.50
N GLY A 55 11.70 -1.38 2.90
CA GLY A 55 13.07 -1.34 3.45
C GLY A 55 14.15 -1.70 2.42
N MET A 56 13.86 -1.57 1.13
CA MET A 56 14.76 -1.96 0.05
C MET A 56 15.60 -0.76 -0.41
N LYS A 57 16.91 -0.95 -0.59
CA LYS A 57 17.80 0.08 -1.17
C LYS A 57 17.68 0.12 -2.70
N GLN A 58 18.03 1.24 -3.33
CA GLN A 58 17.98 1.36 -4.79
C GLN A 58 18.90 0.34 -5.47
N GLU A 59 20.06 0.04 -4.89
CA GLU A 59 21.01 -0.96 -5.41
C GLU A 59 20.41 -2.37 -5.39
N ALA A 60 19.61 -2.69 -4.36
CA ALA A 60 18.95 -3.98 -4.25
C ALA A 60 17.86 -4.15 -5.31
N LEU A 61 17.05 -3.11 -5.53
CA LEU A 61 16.05 -3.12 -6.61
C LEU A 61 16.69 -3.18 -8.00
N ALA A 62 17.82 -2.47 -8.18
CA ALA A 62 18.58 -2.50 -9.41
C ALA A 62 19.16 -3.89 -9.70
N ALA A 63 19.68 -4.57 -8.67
CA ALA A 63 20.19 -5.93 -8.77
C ALA A 63 19.10 -6.93 -9.17
N GLU A 64 17.90 -6.82 -8.58
CA GLU A 64 16.75 -7.68 -8.90
C GLU A 64 16.29 -7.50 -10.36
N LEU A 65 16.35 -6.26 -10.87
CA LEU A 65 15.97 -5.92 -12.23
C LEU A 65 17.10 -6.10 -13.26
N GLY A 66 18.30 -6.45 -12.82
CA GLY A 66 19.48 -6.61 -13.68
C GLY A 66 19.91 -5.30 -14.37
N ILE A 67 19.61 -4.15 -13.77
CA ILE A 67 19.96 -2.82 -14.30
C ILE A 67 20.87 -2.06 -13.35
N SER A 68 21.41 -0.92 -13.77
CA SER A 68 22.24 -0.09 -12.90
C SER A 68 21.40 0.70 -11.89
N GLN A 69 22.00 1.02 -10.74
CA GLN A 69 21.36 1.87 -9.73
C GLN A 69 20.99 3.26 -10.29
N GLN A 70 21.78 3.81 -11.22
CA GLN A 70 21.44 5.10 -11.85
C GLN A 70 20.17 4.99 -12.70
N SER A 71 19.91 3.83 -13.32
CA SER A 71 18.68 3.61 -14.08
C SER A 71 17.46 3.58 -13.15
N ILE A 72 17.55 2.97 -11.97
CA ILE A 72 16.49 3.03 -10.94
C ILE A 72 16.26 4.46 -10.48
N SER A 73 17.33 5.21 -10.18
CA SER A 73 17.20 6.60 -9.77
C SER A 73 16.48 7.45 -10.82
N LYS A 74 16.77 7.23 -12.12
CA LYS A 74 16.07 7.90 -13.22
C LYS A 74 14.60 7.50 -13.32
N ILE A 75 14.27 6.22 -13.14
CA ILE A 75 12.89 5.72 -13.13
C ILE A 75 12.10 6.32 -11.97
N GLU A 76 12.69 6.44 -10.78
CA GLU A 76 12.03 7.05 -9.63
C GLU A 76 11.79 8.56 -9.81
N GLN A 77 12.60 9.22 -10.64
CA GLN A 77 12.45 10.63 -11.02
C GLN A 77 11.55 10.86 -12.24
N SER A 78 11.07 9.80 -12.91
CA SER A 78 10.22 9.94 -14.09
C SER A 78 8.73 10.00 -13.72
N ALA A 79 8.01 10.96 -14.31
CA ALA A 79 6.57 11.11 -14.12
C ALA A 79 5.82 9.88 -14.65
N GLU A 80 6.24 9.39 -15.82
CA GLU A 80 5.71 8.20 -16.46
C GLU A 80 6.77 7.10 -16.54
N VAL A 81 6.32 5.85 -16.51
CA VAL A 81 7.16 4.66 -16.64
C VAL A 81 6.45 3.74 -17.64
N ASP A 82 7.21 3.19 -18.58
CA ASP A 82 6.66 2.23 -19.55
C ASP A 82 6.04 1.03 -18.83
N GLU A 83 4.91 0.53 -19.35
CA GLU A 83 4.13 -0.53 -18.71
C GLU A 83 4.99 -1.79 -18.52
N SER A 84 5.84 -2.12 -19.51
CA SER A 84 6.72 -3.29 -19.43
C SER A 84 7.77 -3.18 -18.32
N ALA A 85 8.26 -1.97 -18.05
CA ALA A 85 9.19 -1.70 -16.96
C ALA A 85 8.46 -1.69 -15.62
N LEU A 86 7.25 -1.12 -15.58
CA LEU A 86 6.40 -1.07 -14.40
C LEU A 86 6.00 -2.48 -13.94
N GLU A 87 5.68 -3.39 -14.84
CA GLU A 87 5.41 -4.80 -14.54
C GLU A 87 6.60 -5.49 -13.87
N LYS A 88 7.80 -5.31 -14.42
CA LYS A 88 9.02 -5.88 -13.84
C LYS A 88 9.30 -5.32 -12.44
N ILE A 89 9.13 -4.02 -12.27
CA ILE A 89 9.30 -3.34 -10.98
C ILE A 89 8.25 -3.85 -9.98
N ALA A 90 7.00 -4.04 -10.40
CA ALA A 90 5.93 -4.55 -9.57
C ALA A 90 6.23 -5.97 -9.06
N ILE A 91 6.74 -6.84 -9.94
CA ILE A 91 7.20 -8.19 -9.59
C ILE A 91 8.35 -8.11 -8.57
N ALA A 92 9.38 -7.29 -8.84
CA ALA A 92 10.53 -7.13 -7.95
C ALA A 92 10.15 -6.57 -6.56
N LEU A 93 9.14 -5.70 -6.49
CA LEU A 93 8.61 -5.14 -5.23
C LEU A 93 7.54 -6.03 -4.56
N GLY A 94 7.12 -7.11 -5.23
CA GLY A 94 6.07 -8.02 -4.75
C GLY A 94 4.72 -7.33 -4.57
N VAL A 95 4.36 -6.41 -5.46
CA VAL A 95 3.08 -5.68 -5.45
C VAL A 95 2.41 -5.78 -6.81
N PRO A 96 1.06 -5.72 -6.90
CA PRO A 96 0.40 -5.62 -8.20
C PRO A 96 0.70 -4.26 -8.85
N VAL A 97 0.77 -4.23 -10.18
CA VAL A 97 0.97 -2.99 -10.97
C VAL A 97 -0.08 -1.93 -10.63
N GLU A 98 -1.33 -2.36 -10.50
CA GLU A 98 -2.45 -1.52 -10.06
C GLU A 98 -2.22 -0.91 -8.66
N GLY A 99 -1.52 -1.64 -7.79
CA GLY A 99 -1.14 -1.18 -6.47
C GLY A 99 -0.17 0.00 -6.53
N ILE A 100 0.77 -0.01 -7.48
CA ILE A 100 1.69 1.12 -7.71
C ILE A 100 0.92 2.32 -8.29
N LYS A 101 0.05 2.09 -9.28
CA LYS A 101 -0.74 3.17 -9.92
C LYS A 101 -1.67 3.87 -8.92
N LYS A 102 -2.34 3.11 -8.06
CA LYS A 102 -3.30 3.60 -7.06
C LYS A 102 -2.65 3.97 -5.72
N PHE A 103 -1.33 3.85 -5.60
CA PHE A 103 -0.63 4.17 -4.37
C PHE A 103 -0.85 5.64 -3.99
N ASN A 104 -1.26 5.85 -2.75
CA ASN A 104 -1.42 7.14 -2.11
C ASN A 104 -0.78 7.08 -0.71
N GLU A 105 0.22 7.93 -0.48
CA GLU A 105 0.98 8.00 0.76
C GLU A 105 0.07 8.33 1.97
N ASP A 106 -0.86 9.26 1.80
CA ASP A 106 -1.80 9.66 2.86
C ASP A 106 -2.77 8.53 3.22
N ALA A 107 -3.16 7.70 2.24
CA ALA A 107 -4.03 6.55 2.51
C ALA A 107 -3.29 5.51 3.37
N VAL A 108 -2.01 5.27 3.12
CA VAL A 108 -1.19 4.34 3.91
C VAL A 108 -1.04 4.82 5.35
N PHE A 109 -0.74 6.11 5.55
CA PHE A 109 -0.62 6.67 6.89
C PHE A 109 -1.94 6.72 7.65
N ASN A 110 -3.05 7.01 6.97
CA ASN A 110 -4.38 6.97 7.59
C ASN A 110 -4.80 5.55 7.99
N ILE A 111 -4.43 4.52 7.21
CA ILE A 111 -4.67 3.12 7.60
C ILE A 111 -3.86 2.77 8.84
N ILE A 112 -2.57 3.14 8.89
CA ILE A 112 -1.72 2.87 10.06
C ILE A 112 -2.23 3.64 11.30
N GLY A 113 -2.62 4.91 11.13
CA GLY A 113 -3.15 5.73 12.22
C GLY A 113 -4.50 5.25 12.76
N ASN A 114 -5.39 4.77 11.89
CA ASN A 114 -6.69 4.24 12.30
C ASN A 114 -6.61 2.79 12.83
N THR A 115 -5.68 1.98 12.35
CA THR A 115 -5.47 0.60 12.85
C THR A 115 -4.91 0.57 14.28
N VAL A 116 -4.14 1.60 14.67
CA VAL A 116 -3.57 1.70 16.01
C VAL A 116 -4.53 2.36 17.02
N ASN A 117 -5.53 3.12 16.56
CA ASN A 117 -6.43 3.88 17.45
C ASN A 117 -7.88 3.38 17.48
N ASN A 118 -8.42 2.83 16.38
CA ASN A 118 -9.81 2.41 16.33
C ASN A 118 -9.92 0.91 16.08
N HIS A 119 -10.31 0.21 17.13
CA HIS A 119 -10.73 -1.19 17.13
C HIS A 119 -12.02 -1.44 16.31
N ASP A 120 -12.39 -0.57 15.37
CA ASP A 120 -13.65 -0.69 14.63
C ASP A 120 -13.39 -0.83 13.13
N GLN A 121 -13.71 -2.03 12.68
CA GLN A 121 -13.68 -2.57 11.32
C GLN A 121 -14.32 -1.63 10.29
N ALA A 122 -13.56 -1.16 9.30
CA ALA A 122 -14.10 -0.88 7.97
C ALA A 122 -12.99 -0.71 6.91
N ALA A 123 -13.04 -1.57 5.88
CA ALA A 123 -12.45 -1.37 4.54
C ALA A 123 -10.95 -1.65 4.34
N MET A 124 -10.40 -2.69 4.96
CA MET A 124 -9.19 -3.34 4.46
C MET A 124 -9.55 -4.61 3.70
N PHE A 125 -9.00 -4.72 2.49
CA PHE A 125 -8.94 -5.90 1.62
C PHE A 125 -9.22 -7.20 2.37
N ASN A 126 -10.17 -7.98 1.85
CA ASN A 126 -10.55 -9.32 2.29
C ASN A 126 -9.35 -10.29 2.28
N TYR A 127 -8.37 -10.10 3.16
CA TYR A 127 -7.56 -11.17 3.69
C TYR A 127 -8.43 -11.83 4.77
N TYR A 128 -9.45 -12.55 4.33
CA TYR A 128 -10.06 -13.56 5.17
C TYR A 128 -9.03 -14.69 5.27
N PRO A 129 -8.32 -14.87 6.38
CA PRO A 129 -7.70 -16.15 6.62
C PRO A 129 -8.76 -17.24 6.41
N THR A 130 -8.44 -18.27 5.63
CA THR A 130 -9.33 -19.43 5.39
C THR A 130 -9.58 -20.25 6.67
N PHE A 131 -8.96 -19.84 7.78
CA PHE A 131 -9.17 -20.38 9.11
C PHE A 131 -9.88 -19.33 9.98
N ASN A 132 -10.83 -19.78 10.78
CA ASN A 132 -11.46 -18.96 11.79
C ASN A 132 -10.44 -18.71 12.92
N PRO A 133 -10.04 -17.46 13.21
CA PRO A 133 -9.01 -17.16 14.21
C PRO A 133 -9.41 -17.58 15.63
N ILE A 134 -10.71 -17.65 15.93
CA ILE A 134 -11.22 -18.12 17.23
C ILE A 134 -10.93 -19.62 17.40
N ASP A 135 -11.10 -20.40 16.35
CA ASP A 135 -10.87 -21.85 16.39
C ASP A 135 -9.39 -22.16 16.60
N LYS A 136 -8.49 -21.42 15.92
CA LYS A 136 -7.04 -21.56 16.12
C LYS A 136 -6.60 -21.15 17.52
N LEU A 137 -7.25 -20.15 18.12
CA LEU A 137 -6.97 -19.74 19.49
C LEU A 137 -7.40 -20.82 20.49
N LEU A 138 -8.59 -21.40 20.32
CA LEU A 138 -9.08 -22.50 21.16
C LEU A 138 -8.16 -23.72 21.10
N GLU A 139 -7.66 -24.07 19.91
CA GLU A 139 -6.67 -25.15 19.71
C GLU A 139 -5.40 -24.89 20.53
N LEU A 140 -4.82 -23.69 20.45
CA LEU A 140 -3.63 -23.31 21.22
C LEU A 140 -3.86 -23.33 22.74
N PHE A 141 -5.07 -23.03 23.19
CA PHE A 141 -5.42 -23.12 24.61
C PHE A 141 -5.48 -24.57 25.10
N GLU A 142 -6.09 -25.47 24.32
CA GLU A 142 -6.12 -26.89 24.66
C GLU A 142 -4.72 -27.52 24.60
N GLU A 143 -3.89 -27.17 23.61
CA GLU A 143 -2.49 -27.61 23.53
C GLU A 143 -1.67 -27.14 24.74
N ASN A 144 -1.79 -25.87 25.14
CA ASN A 144 -1.13 -25.36 26.35
C ASN A 144 -1.59 -26.10 27.59
N LYS A 145 -2.90 -26.32 27.75
CA LYS A 145 -3.46 -27.02 28.90
C LYS A 145 -2.95 -28.45 28.99
N LYS A 146 -2.85 -29.15 27.86
CA LYS A 146 -2.27 -30.50 27.79
C LYS A 146 -0.79 -30.49 28.18
N LEU A 147 -0.01 -29.55 27.65
CA LEU A 147 1.40 -29.39 28.00
C LEU A 147 1.59 -29.15 29.51
N TYR A 148 0.74 -28.33 30.13
CA TYR A 148 0.76 -28.10 31.57
C TYR A 148 0.47 -29.38 32.37
N GLN A 149 -0.48 -30.21 31.92
CA GLN A 149 -0.79 -31.48 32.57
C GLN A 149 0.39 -32.46 32.50
N GLU A 150 1.04 -32.56 31.35
CA GLU A 150 2.22 -33.41 31.15
C GLU A 150 3.41 -32.94 31.99
N LEU A 151 3.65 -31.61 32.05
CA LEU A 151 4.68 -31.05 32.91
C LEU A 151 4.43 -31.41 34.38
N LEU A 152 3.19 -31.26 34.85
CA LEU A 152 2.81 -31.56 36.23
C LEU A 152 2.93 -33.06 36.54
N ALA A 153 2.67 -33.93 35.57
CA ALA A 153 2.90 -35.37 35.69
C ALA A 153 4.41 -35.69 35.80
N SER A 154 5.25 -35.11 34.94
CA SER A 154 6.71 -35.24 35.01
C SER A 154 7.27 -34.75 36.35
N GLU A 155 6.79 -33.62 36.86
CA GLU A 155 7.21 -33.12 38.18
C GLU A 155 6.83 -34.08 39.31
N ARG A 156 5.62 -34.66 39.26
CA ARG A 156 5.18 -35.67 40.25
C ARG A 156 6.03 -36.94 40.18
N GLU A 157 6.37 -37.39 38.99
CA GLU A 157 7.22 -38.57 38.78
C GLU A 157 8.64 -38.36 39.32
N LYS A 158 9.27 -37.21 39.00
CA LYS A 158 10.58 -36.83 39.55
C LYS A 158 10.55 -36.81 41.08
N VAL A 159 9.52 -36.21 41.68
CA VAL A 159 9.36 -36.17 43.14
C VAL A 159 9.19 -37.58 43.73
N ALA A 160 8.47 -38.48 43.06
CA ALA A 160 8.30 -39.86 43.50
C ALA A 160 9.63 -40.64 43.48
N ILE A 161 10.41 -40.51 42.40
CA ILE A 161 11.74 -41.13 42.27
C ILE A 161 12.69 -40.59 43.36
N LEU A 162 12.71 -39.28 43.58
CA LEU A 162 13.53 -38.65 44.63
C LEU A 162 13.16 -39.10 46.04
N ARG A 163 11.90 -39.47 46.28
CA ARG A 163 11.45 -40.04 47.56
C ARG A 163 11.87 -41.49 47.74
N GLN A 164 11.88 -42.29 46.66
CA GLN A 164 12.32 -43.69 46.69
C GLN A 164 13.84 -43.82 46.90
N ASN A 165 14.64 -42.89 46.38
CA ASN A 165 16.10 -42.87 46.54
C ASN A 165 16.60 -42.29 47.88
N LYS A 166 15.69 -41.96 48.82
CA LYS A 166 16.00 -41.44 50.17
C LYS A 166 15.91 -42.50 51.28
N VAL A 167 15.87 -43.78 50.92
CA VAL A 167 16.07 -44.94 51.81
C VAL A 167 17.51 -45.38 51.72
#